data_AF-L1LFD7-F1
#
_entry.id   AF-L1LFD7-F1
#
_cell.length_a   1.000
_cell.length_b   1.000
_cell.length_c   1.000
_cell.angle_alpha   90.00
_cell.angle_beta   90.00
_cell.angle_gamma   90.00
#
_symmetry.space_group_name_H-M   'P 1'
#
loop_
_entity.id
_entity.type
_entity.pdbx_description
1 polymer ?
#
loop_
_entity_poly.entity_id
_entity_poly.type
_entity_poly.pdbx_seq_one_letter_code
_entity_poly.pdbx_strand_id
1 'polypeptide(L)'
;MEEEIGRELSQSEDESKLERRTSHTHRSSKGSYRNIKSHVRSQLLHLGKRLIAENTVDSHNEALKIASIFLESIPPRGYVPEDLFTFIVSIFHIHYQDESCARLFTKFLSMAAATTPNLRPLVLEHSVRFLASRGDYDGVLEEIQRRCSEWNLEKHEIAKHYRWVAKNIDSFRDFEPENTSQEFKIELEDVLVTYLKHRRLPNFVLLAIYTEIYGSDGLRLINEYIQEFPKIFYLRINRIFLHIQHESLIPPNVLEDDILKLVPLSSYSLASFDFLWCLKSHVGTENLICTLFDAMVAVPHLKRVWELFFTALVEGVQTKGWDEVEKIIETILAGSTARIYNNFTPMGCILAKIPKDCTLYYLATAPFILKNMERFKELVNVVEM
;
A
#
# COMPACT_ATOMS: atom_id res chain seq x y z
N MET A 1 -10.83 80.64 33.98
CA MET A 1 -11.15 81.15 32.64
C MET A 1 -11.55 79.91 31.85
N GLU A 2 -12.86 79.64 31.90
CA GLU A 2 -13.69 78.73 31.06
C GLU A 2 -13.19 77.27 30.90
N GLU A 3 -13.85 76.30 31.54
CA GLU A 3 -15.01 75.52 31.04
C GLU A 3 -14.68 74.48 29.95
N GLU A 4 -15.31 73.29 30.08
CA GLU A 4 -15.65 72.33 29.00
C GLU A 4 -14.54 71.47 28.35
N ILE A 5 -14.63 70.16 28.04
CA ILE A 5 -15.63 69.05 27.95
C ILE A 5 -14.74 67.76 27.99
N GLY A 6 -14.97 66.63 28.65
CA GLY A 6 -16.15 65.75 28.75
C GLY A 6 -15.77 64.32 28.30
N ARG A 7 -16.03 63.31 29.16
CA ARG A 7 -16.17 61.84 28.91
C ARG A 7 -14.94 61.03 28.45
N GLU A 8 -14.71 59.77 28.83
CA GLU A 8 -15.23 58.80 29.81
C GLU A 8 -14.30 57.56 29.70
N LEU A 9 -13.98 56.94 30.85
CA LEU A 9 -13.86 55.49 31.10
C LEU A 9 -12.78 54.69 30.32
N SER A 10 -11.95 53.84 30.93
CA SER A 10 -11.92 53.29 32.29
C SER A 10 -10.72 52.35 32.44
N GLN A 11 -10.41 52.03 33.70
CA GLN A 11 -9.59 50.93 34.21
C GLN A 11 -8.14 51.24 34.60
N SER A 12 -7.99 51.79 35.80
CA SER A 12 -6.94 51.37 36.73
C SER A 12 -7.36 51.75 38.15
N GLU A 13 -7.73 50.77 38.97
CA GLU A 13 -7.67 50.85 40.44
C GLU A 13 -8.03 49.47 41.01
N ASP A 14 -7.02 48.72 41.44
CA ASP A 14 -6.97 48.16 42.81
C ASP A 14 -5.78 47.18 42.94
N GLU A 15 -4.62 47.76 43.25
CA GLU A 15 -3.48 47.06 43.85
C GLU A 15 -3.71 46.93 45.37
N SER A 16 -4.40 45.87 45.82
CA SER A 16 -4.41 45.53 47.27
C SER A 16 -4.73 44.06 47.58
N LYS A 17 -4.35 43.11 46.72
CA LYS A 17 -4.35 41.67 47.06
C LYS A 17 -3.08 40.96 46.55
N LEU A 18 -1.94 41.36 47.11
CA LEU A 18 -0.76 40.51 47.16
C LEU A 18 -1.05 39.30 48.08
N GLU A 19 -0.45 38.15 47.76
CA GLU A 19 -0.41 36.92 48.57
C GLU A 19 -1.65 36.02 48.58
N ARG A 20 -2.07 35.51 47.42
CA ARG A 20 -2.72 34.19 47.30
C ARG A 20 -2.74 33.68 45.86
N ARG A 21 -1.59 33.69 45.17
CA ARG A 21 -1.43 32.86 43.98
C ARG A 21 -0.81 31.54 44.41
N THR A 22 -1.75 30.66 44.76
CA THR A 22 -1.59 29.25 44.97
C THR A 22 -0.57 28.64 44.01
N SER A 23 0.50 28.10 44.60
CA SER A 23 1.26 27.00 44.03
C SER A 23 0.32 25.80 43.86
N HIS A 24 -0.50 25.79 42.81
CA HIS A 24 -1.17 24.58 42.38
C HIS A 24 -0.15 23.74 41.63
N THR A 25 0.61 22.95 42.40
CA THR A 25 1.10 21.65 41.96
C THR A 25 -0.05 20.95 41.25
N HIS A 26 -0.07 20.98 39.91
CA HIS A 26 -0.96 20.16 39.11
C HIS A 26 -0.61 18.71 39.40
N ARG A 27 -1.26 18.13 40.42
CA ARG A 27 -1.40 16.68 40.53
C ARG A 27 -2.23 16.24 39.34
N SER A 28 -1.57 16.02 38.20
CA SER A 28 -2.15 15.32 37.07
C SER A 28 -2.70 14.00 37.60
N SER A 29 -4.02 13.86 37.60
CA SER A 29 -4.67 12.65 38.08
C SER A 29 -4.15 11.47 37.25
N LYS A 30 -3.95 10.30 37.87
CA LYS A 30 -3.52 9.08 37.18
C LYS A 30 -4.38 8.77 35.93
N GLY A 31 -5.63 9.24 35.90
CA GLY A 31 -6.54 9.15 34.74
C GLY A 31 -6.13 10.03 33.55
N SER A 32 -5.71 11.27 33.78
CA SER A 32 -5.23 12.17 32.70
C SER A 32 -3.95 11.63 32.06
N TYR A 33 -3.00 11.15 32.87
CA TYR A 33 -1.76 10.53 32.35
C TYR A 33 -2.03 9.22 31.59
N ARG A 34 -2.98 8.40 32.06
CA ARG A 34 -3.39 7.15 31.37
C ARG A 34 -4.03 7.44 30.01
N ASN A 35 -4.83 8.49 29.90
CA ASN A 35 -5.46 8.91 28.64
C ASN A 35 -4.43 9.45 27.65
N ILE A 36 -3.49 10.29 28.09
CA ILE A 36 -2.40 10.79 27.24
C ILE A 36 -1.53 9.62 26.74
N LYS A 37 -1.13 8.71 27.64
CA LYS A 37 -0.33 7.53 27.25
C LYS A 37 -1.06 6.63 26.25
N SER A 38 -2.37 6.43 26.43
CA SER A 38 -3.19 5.67 25.49
C SER A 38 -3.30 6.37 24.13
N HIS A 39 -3.50 7.69 24.13
CA HIS A 39 -3.61 8.48 22.90
C HIS A 39 -2.30 8.51 22.11
N VAL A 40 -1.17 8.78 22.78
CA VAL A 40 0.17 8.75 22.17
C VAL A 40 0.48 7.38 21.59
N ARG A 41 0.14 6.30 22.30
CA ARG A 41 0.30 4.93 21.78
C ARG A 41 -0.55 4.68 20.54
N SER A 42 -1.81 5.12 20.53
CA SER A 42 -2.65 4.98 19.33
C SER A 42 -2.07 5.76 18.14
N GLN A 43 -1.65 7.02 18.33
CA GLN A 43 -1.03 7.80 17.27
C GLN A 43 0.28 7.20 16.76
N LEU A 44 1.11 6.67 17.66
CA LEU A 44 2.36 6.01 17.29
C LEU A 44 2.11 4.74 16.48
N LEU A 45 1.08 3.95 16.83
CA LEU A 45 0.69 2.78 16.05
C LEU A 45 0.16 3.17 14.67
N HIS A 46 -0.65 4.24 14.58
CA HIS A 46 -1.11 4.76 13.28
C HIS A 46 0.05 5.25 12.42
N LEU A 47 1.01 5.96 13.01
CA LEU A 47 2.23 6.38 12.32
C LEU A 47 3.01 5.17 11.81
N GLY A 48 3.21 4.15 12.65
CA GLY A 48 3.86 2.90 12.26
C GLY A 48 3.16 2.23 11.06
N LYS A 49 1.84 2.05 11.12
CA LYS A 49 1.04 1.49 10.02
C LYS A 49 1.19 2.32 8.74
N ARG A 50 1.22 3.65 8.86
CA ARG A 50 1.44 4.54 7.71
C ARG A 50 2.85 4.42 7.13
N LEU A 51 3.88 4.32 7.96
CA LEU A 51 5.27 4.16 7.54
C LEU A 51 5.50 2.83 6.80
N ILE A 52 4.81 1.76 7.22
CA ILE A 52 4.75 0.50 6.47
C ILE A 52 4.11 0.72 5.10
N ALA A 53 3.00 1.47 5.03
CA ALA A 53 2.34 1.75 3.77
C ALA A 53 3.17 2.63 2.82
N GLU A 54 4.04 3.50 3.35
CA GLU A 54 4.97 4.31 2.56
C GLU A 54 6.07 3.45 1.88
N ASN A 55 6.30 2.22 2.36
CA ASN A 55 7.08 1.17 1.70
C ASN A 55 8.50 1.56 1.23
N THR A 56 9.22 2.35 2.04
CA THR A 56 10.63 2.71 1.81
C THR A 56 11.54 2.09 2.86
N VAL A 57 12.83 1.92 2.55
CA VAL A 57 13.82 1.41 3.52
C VAL A 57 13.84 2.26 4.79
N ASP A 58 13.84 3.58 4.64
CA ASP A 58 13.85 4.52 5.79
C ASP A 58 12.55 4.44 6.59
N SER A 59 11.39 4.36 5.94
CA SER A 59 10.10 4.26 6.63
C SER A 59 9.96 2.92 7.36
N HIS A 60 10.47 1.82 6.79
CA HIS A 60 10.53 0.52 7.47
C HIS A 60 11.43 0.54 8.71
N ASN A 61 12.59 1.19 8.63
CA ASN A 61 13.49 1.35 9.78
C ASN A 61 12.81 2.13 10.94
N GLU A 62 12.06 3.18 10.62
CA GLU A 62 11.29 3.92 11.63
C GLU A 62 10.10 3.10 12.17
N ALA A 63 9.42 2.32 11.32
CA ALA A 63 8.36 1.40 11.75
C ALA A 63 8.88 0.32 12.71
N LEU A 64 10.09 -0.21 12.47
CA LEU A 64 10.78 -1.16 13.35
C LEU A 64 11.09 -0.56 14.73
N LYS A 65 11.55 0.70 14.78
CA LYS A 65 11.75 1.41 16.05
C LYS A 65 10.44 1.54 16.83
N ILE A 66 9.36 1.89 16.14
CA ILE A 66 8.02 1.97 16.74
C ILE A 66 7.57 0.59 17.27
N ALA A 67 7.74 -0.48 16.49
CA ALA A 67 7.40 -1.84 16.91
C ALA A 67 8.20 -2.28 18.15
N SER A 68 9.49 -1.93 18.21
CA SER A 68 10.36 -2.20 19.35
C SER A 68 9.84 -1.54 20.63
N ILE A 69 9.45 -0.25 20.55
CA ILE A 69 8.83 0.48 21.67
C ILE A 69 7.58 -0.25 22.18
N PHE A 70 6.73 -0.75 21.28
CA PHE A 70 5.54 -1.48 21.67
C PHE A 70 5.86 -2.82 22.34
N LEU A 71 6.74 -3.61 21.73
CA LEU A 71 7.16 -4.92 22.21
C LEU A 71 7.82 -4.83 23.60
N GLU A 72 8.72 -3.87 23.81
CA GLU A 72 9.34 -3.62 25.13
C GLU A 72 8.33 -3.20 26.19
N SER A 73 7.24 -2.56 25.78
CA SER A 73 6.20 -2.09 26.68
C SER A 73 5.17 -3.17 27.08
N ILE A 74 5.19 -4.33 26.41
CA ILE A 74 4.36 -5.48 26.74
C ILE A 74 5.11 -6.33 27.79
N PRO A 75 4.52 -6.57 28.97
CA PRO A 75 5.15 -7.45 29.95
C PRO A 75 5.29 -8.88 29.40
N PRO A 76 6.21 -9.73 29.89
CA PRO A 76 6.47 -11.06 29.33
C PRO A 76 5.25 -12.01 29.22
N ARG A 77 4.20 -11.78 30.01
CA ARG A 77 2.90 -12.49 29.95
C ARG A 77 1.75 -11.56 29.55
N GLY A 78 2.08 -10.45 28.94
CA GLY A 78 1.15 -9.40 28.56
C GLY A 78 0.29 -9.81 27.37
N TYR A 79 -0.95 -9.36 27.42
CA TYR A 79 -1.88 -9.42 26.32
C TYR A 79 -1.36 -8.59 25.14
N VAL A 80 -1.45 -9.13 23.93
CA VAL A 80 -1.11 -8.44 22.68
C VAL A 80 -2.42 -7.99 22.03
N PRO A 81 -2.68 -6.68 21.88
CA PRO A 81 -3.83 -6.21 21.13
C PRO A 81 -3.76 -6.62 19.65
N GLU A 82 -4.91 -6.98 19.07
CA GLU A 82 -5.02 -7.41 17.67
C GLU A 82 -4.43 -6.38 16.69
N ASP A 83 -4.73 -5.10 16.91
CA ASP A 83 -4.19 -4.01 16.08
C ASP A 83 -2.65 -3.93 16.08
N LEU A 84 -2.04 -4.22 17.23
CA LEU A 84 -0.59 -4.25 17.38
C LEU A 84 0.00 -5.54 16.81
N PHE A 85 -0.70 -6.66 17.00
CA PHE A 85 -0.35 -7.94 16.38
C PHE A 85 -0.27 -7.79 14.86
N THR A 86 -1.32 -7.27 14.22
CA THR A 86 -1.35 -7.06 12.77
C THR A 86 -0.24 -6.14 12.30
N PHE A 87 0.04 -5.05 13.02
CA PHE A 87 1.15 -4.15 12.69
C PHE A 87 2.52 -4.85 12.73
N ILE A 88 2.81 -5.61 13.79
CA ILE A 88 4.08 -6.35 13.93
C ILE A 88 4.19 -7.42 12.85
N VAL A 89 3.10 -8.16 12.61
CA VAL A 89 3.04 -9.17 11.54
C VAL A 89 3.33 -8.55 10.18
N SER A 90 2.77 -7.38 9.85
CA SER A 90 3.06 -6.68 8.59
C SER A 90 4.55 -6.37 8.41
N ILE A 91 5.26 -5.96 9.47
CA ILE A 91 6.71 -5.74 9.42
C ILE A 91 7.44 -7.03 9.12
N PHE A 92 7.08 -8.13 9.81
CA PHE A 92 7.68 -9.42 9.55
C PHE A 92 7.43 -9.86 8.10
N HIS A 93 6.23 -9.68 7.56
CA HIS A 93 5.93 -9.99 6.14
C HIS A 93 6.79 -9.21 5.14
N ILE A 94 7.32 -8.05 5.50
CA ILE A 94 8.26 -7.29 4.65
C ILE A 94 9.68 -7.86 4.74
N HIS A 95 10.10 -8.35 5.90
CA HIS A 95 11.51 -8.68 6.20
C HIS A 95 11.81 -10.17 6.40
N TYR A 96 10.82 -11.08 6.33
CA TYR A 96 11.02 -12.50 6.70
C TYR A 96 11.83 -13.33 5.70
N GLN A 97 12.31 -12.74 4.59
CA GLN A 97 13.25 -13.42 3.68
C GLN A 97 14.60 -13.73 4.36
N ASP A 98 14.91 -13.08 5.49
CA ASP A 98 16.05 -13.41 6.34
C ASP A 98 15.71 -14.52 7.35
N GLU A 99 16.50 -15.60 7.38
CA GLU A 99 16.34 -16.74 8.30
C GLU A 99 16.33 -16.34 9.78
N SER A 100 17.11 -15.30 10.14
CA SER A 100 17.15 -14.80 11.52
C SER A 100 15.83 -14.14 11.91
N CYS A 101 15.21 -13.41 10.96
CA CYS A 101 13.89 -12.79 11.08
C CYS A 101 12.78 -13.85 11.15
N ALA A 102 12.92 -14.91 10.36
CA ALA A 102 12.01 -16.05 10.32
C ALA A 102 11.83 -16.72 11.71
N ARG A 103 12.94 -16.97 12.41
CA ARG A 103 12.92 -17.51 13.79
C ARG A 103 12.25 -16.57 14.79
N LEU A 104 12.51 -15.26 14.67
CA LEU A 104 11.89 -14.25 15.53
C LEU A 104 10.38 -14.19 15.29
N PHE A 105 9.94 -14.34 14.04
CA PHE A 105 8.53 -14.34 13.68
C PHE A 105 7.79 -15.53 14.31
N THR A 106 8.30 -16.76 14.14
CA THR A 106 7.69 -17.96 14.75
C THR A 106 7.62 -17.84 16.27
N LYS A 107 8.66 -17.28 16.90
CA LYS A 107 8.66 -17.01 18.35
C LYS A 107 7.58 -16.00 18.74
N PHE A 108 7.46 -14.89 18.01
CA PHE A 108 6.43 -13.89 18.24
C PHE A 108 5.02 -14.49 18.14
N LEU A 109 4.74 -15.24 17.07
CA LEU A 109 3.46 -15.93 16.86
C LEU A 109 3.12 -16.90 18.01
N SER A 110 4.10 -17.70 18.43
CA SER A 110 3.94 -18.64 19.55
C SER A 110 3.64 -17.91 20.86
N MET A 111 4.33 -16.80 21.14
CA MET A 111 4.08 -15.99 22.33
C MET A 111 2.69 -15.34 22.29
N ALA A 112 2.28 -14.78 21.14
CA ALA A 112 0.97 -14.16 20.98
C ALA A 112 -0.17 -15.17 21.19
N ALA A 113 -0.07 -16.38 20.63
CA ALA A 113 -1.06 -17.45 20.83
C ALA A 113 -1.15 -17.93 22.30
N ALA A 114 -0.03 -17.91 23.01
CA ALA A 114 0.05 -18.31 24.41
C ALA A 114 -0.53 -17.26 25.36
N THR A 115 -0.19 -15.97 25.18
CA THR A 115 -0.65 -14.90 26.05
C THR A 115 -2.03 -14.36 25.67
N THR A 116 -2.43 -14.55 24.41
CA THR A 116 -3.66 -13.99 23.85
C THR A 116 -4.45 -15.03 23.05
N PRO A 117 -5.20 -15.92 23.71
CA PRO A 117 -5.91 -17.03 23.05
C PRO A 117 -6.86 -16.62 21.91
N ASN A 118 -7.49 -15.45 22.00
CA ASN A 118 -8.38 -14.94 20.94
C ASN A 118 -7.65 -14.68 19.61
N LEU A 119 -6.32 -14.49 19.63
CA LEU A 119 -5.52 -14.34 18.41
C LEU A 119 -5.13 -15.67 17.75
N ARG A 120 -5.38 -16.83 18.39
CA ARG A 120 -4.99 -18.14 17.85
C ARG A 120 -5.44 -18.40 16.41
N PRO A 121 -6.65 -18.02 15.96
CA PRO A 121 -7.04 -18.15 14.56
C PRO A 121 -6.14 -17.32 13.62
N LEU A 122 -5.83 -16.07 13.98
CA LEU A 122 -4.95 -15.20 13.21
C LEU A 122 -3.49 -15.69 13.24
N VAL A 123 -3.04 -16.23 14.38
CA VAL A 123 -1.72 -16.84 14.51
C VAL A 123 -1.59 -18.05 13.60
N LEU A 124 -2.60 -18.95 13.58
CA LEU A 124 -2.62 -20.07 12.64
C LEU A 124 -2.53 -19.58 11.20
N GLU A 125 -3.33 -18.56 10.86
CA GLU A 125 -3.33 -17.98 9.52
C GLU A 125 -1.95 -17.47 9.09
N HIS A 126 -1.29 -16.70 9.94
CA HIS A 126 0.03 -16.17 9.61
C HIS A 126 1.15 -17.21 9.66
N SER A 127 1.01 -18.26 10.49
CA SER A 127 1.96 -19.39 10.52
C SER A 127 1.90 -20.18 9.22
N VAL A 128 0.69 -20.53 8.76
CA VAL A 128 0.49 -21.23 7.49
C VAL A 128 0.99 -20.41 6.32
N ARG A 129 0.68 -19.10 6.28
CA ARG A 129 1.17 -18.21 5.21
C ARG A 129 2.70 -18.17 5.15
N PHE A 130 3.37 -18.17 6.30
CA PHE A 130 4.83 -18.14 6.38
C PHE A 130 5.48 -19.46 5.95
N LEU A 131 4.89 -20.60 6.29
CA LEU A 131 5.38 -21.91 5.82
C LEU A 131 5.17 -22.06 4.31
N ALA A 132 3.97 -21.70 3.83
CA ALA A 132 3.63 -21.73 2.41
C ALA A 132 4.54 -20.83 1.56
N SER A 133 4.90 -19.63 2.04
CA SER A 133 5.81 -18.75 1.30
C SER A 133 7.25 -19.27 1.21
N ARG A 134 7.61 -20.27 2.01
CA ARG A 134 8.86 -21.01 1.92
C ARG A 134 8.75 -22.31 1.12
N GLY A 135 7.58 -22.62 0.58
CA GLY A 135 7.30 -23.89 -0.10
C GLY A 135 7.26 -25.10 0.85
N ASP A 136 7.14 -24.87 2.16
CA ASP A 136 7.09 -25.94 3.17
C ASP A 136 5.65 -26.45 3.36
N TYR A 137 5.16 -27.19 2.37
CA TYR A 137 3.79 -27.72 2.35
C TYR A 137 3.57 -28.82 3.41
N ASP A 138 4.60 -29.62 3.69
CA ASP A 138 4.56 -30.63 4.76
C ASP A 138 4.43 -29.94 6.14
N GLY A 139 5.18 -28.87 6.37
CA GLY A 139 5.05 -28.03 7.55
C GLY A 139 3.67 -27.36 7.65
N VAL A 140 3.09 -26.91 6.53
CA VAL A 140 1.71 -26.39 6.50
C VAL A 140 0.71 -27.43 7.00
N LEU A 141 0.80 -28.67 6.51
CA LEU A 141 -0.07 -29.76 6.95
C LEU A 141 0.07 -30.01 8.46
N GLU A 142 1.30 -30.16 8.94
CA GLU A 142 1.58 -30.41 10.36
C GLU A 142 1.02 -29.28 11.23
N GLU A 143 1.27 -28.02 10.85
CA GLU A 143 0.82 -26.85 11.62
C GLU A 143 -0.70 -26.77 11.68
N ILE A 144 -1.39 -26.99 10.55
CA ILE A 144 -2.86 -26.99 10.51
C ILE A 144 -3.43 -28.11 11.39
N GLN A 145 -2.95 -29.34 11.23
CA GLN A 145 -3.44 -30.49 11.98
C GLN A 145 -3.22 -30.30 13.48
N ARG A 146 -1.99 -29.95 13.87
CA ARG A 146 -1.60 -29.74 15.26
C ARG A 146 -2.42 -28.62 15.91
N ARG A 147 -2.41 -27.42 15.32
CA ARG A 147 -3.03 -26.24 15.94
C ARG A 147 -4.56 -26.30 15.94
N CYS A 148 -5.18 -26.87 14.91
CA CYS A 148 -6.63 -27.04 14.92
C CYS A 148 -7.09 -27.93 16.08
N SER A 149 -6.33 -28.98 16.38
CA SER A 149 -6.57 -29.87 17.52
C SER A 149 -6.24 -29.19 18.86
N GLU A 150 -5.00 -28.72 19.03
CA GLU A 150 -4.51 -28.13 20.29
C GLU A 150 -5.32 -26.92 20.75
N TRP A 151 -5.75 -26.08 19.81
CA TRP A 151 -6.48 -24.84 20.12
C TRP A 151 -7.99 -24.99 19.99
N ASN A 152 -8.49 -26.20 19.73
CA ASN A 152 -9.91 -26.49 19.53
C ASN A 152 -10.57 -25.54 18.51
N LEU A 153 -9.86 -25.28 17.40
CA LEU A 153 -10.33 -24.38 16.36
C LEU A 153 -11.32 -25.04 15.40
N GLU A 154 -11.66 -26.31 15.60
CA GLU A 154 -12.48 -27.12 14.68
C GLU A 154 -13.81 -26.47 14.29
N LYS A 155 -14.38 -25.66 15.18
CA LYS A 155 -15.66 -24.96 14.99
C LYS A 155 -15.49 -23.55 14.41
N HIS A 156 -14.27 -23.04 14.31
CA HIS A 156 -13.97 -21.71 13.83
C HIS A 156 -13.92 -21.68 12.30
N GLU A 157 -14.52 -20.67 11.67
CA GLU A 157 -14.59 -20.56 10.19
C GLU A 157 -13.21 -20.61 9.51
N ILE A 158 -12.20 -19.99 10.13
CA ILE A 158 -10.81 -20.03 9.63
C ILE A 158 -10.24 -21.46 9.59
N ALA A 159 -10.62 -22.33 10.54
CA ALA A 159 -10.13 -23.71 10.54
C ALA A 159 -10.79 -24.55 9.45
N LYS A 160 -12.03 -24.25 9.04
CA LYS A 160 -12.66 -24.92 7.89
C LYS A 160 -11.86 -24.66 6.62
N HIS A 161 -11.43 -23.41 6.40
CA HIS A 161 -10.55 -23.07 5.28
C HIS A 161 -9.21 -23.81 5.35
N TYR A 162 -8.53 -23.80 6.51
CA TYR A 162 -7.24 -24.47 6.61
C TYR A 162 -7.34 -25.99 6.51
N ARG A 163 -8.41 -26.61 7.02
CA ARG A 163 -8.68 -28.03 6.77
C ARG A 163 -8.88 -28.32 5.29
N TRP A 164 -9.57 -27.42 4.57
CA TRP A 164 -9.70 -27.54 3.13
C TRP A 164 -8.35 -27.39 2.40
N VAL A 165 -7.50 -26.46 2.83
CA VAL A 165 -6.12 -26.34 2.31
C VAL A 165 -5.33 -27.63 2.56
N ALA A 166 -5.43 -28.19 3.77
CA ALA A 166 -4.75 -29.43 4.11
C ALA A 166 -5.28 -30.65 3.32
N LYS A 167 -6.60 -30.72 3.08
CA LYS A 167 -7.21 -31.76 2.23
C LYS A 167 -6.65 -31.72 0.81
N ASN A 168 -6.36 -30.52 0.30
CA ASN A 168 -5.99 -30.30 -1.09
C ASN A 168 -4.54 -29.83 -1.27
N ILE A 169 -3.65 -30.12 -0.30
CA ILE A 169 -2.27 -29.61 -0.33
C ILE A 169 -1.50 -30.08 -1.57
N ASP A 170 -1.78 -31.30 -2.02
CA ASP A 170 -1.13 -31.88 -3.21
C ASP A 170 -1.53 -31.11 -4.47
N SER A 171 -2.79 -30.67 -4.55
CA SER A 171 -3.26 -29.81 -5.65
C SER A 171 -2.62 -28.43 -5.64
N PHE A 172 -2.11 -27.94 -4.50
CA PHE A 172 -1.32 -26.71 -4.42
C PHE A 172 0.16 -26.92 -4.70
N ARG A 173 0.69 -28.10 -4.40
CA ARG A 173 2.10 -28.46 -4.59
C ARG A 173 2.41 -28.74 -6.06
N ASP A 174 1.58 -29.56 -6.69
CA ASP A 174 1.74 -30.02 -8.07
C ASP A 174 0.56 -29.53 -8.91
N PHE A 175 0.32 -28.21 -8.89
CA PHE A 175 -0.84 -27.61 -9.53
C PHE A 175 -0.76 -27.74 -11.06
N GLU A 176 -1.70 -28.53 -11.62
CA GLU A 176 -1.90 -28.68 -13.06
C GLU A 176 -3.37 -28.36 -13.38
N PRO A 177 -3.66 -27.22 -14.05
CA PRO A 177 -5.04 -26.79 -14.34
C PRO A 177 -5.86 -27.86 -15.08
N GLU A 178 -5.22 -28.56 -16.02
CA GLU A 178 -5.82 -29.58 -16.88
C GLU A 178 -6.23 -30.84 -16.11
N ASN A 179 -5.49 -31.18 -15.04
CA ASN A 179 -5.69 -32.39 -14.23
C ASN A 179 -6.47 -32.12 -12.93
N THR A 180 -7.00 -30.91 -12.76
CA THR A 180 -7.72 -30.52 -11.55
C THR A 180 -9.11 -31.18 -11.47
N SER A 181 -9.38 -31.88 -10.37
CA SER A 181 -10.64 -32.60 -10.16
C SER A 181 -11.86 -31.67 -10.05
N GLN A 182 -13.03 -32.12 -10.52
CA GLN A 182 -14.26 -31.32 -10.46
C GLN A 182 -14.68 -30.99 -9.01
N GLU A 183 -14.40 -31.89 -8.05
CA GLU A 183 -14.65 -31.65 -6.62
C GLU A 183 -13.82 -30.46 -6.11
N PHE A 184 -12.52 -30.41 -6.45
CA PHE A 184 -11.65 -29.30 -6.06
C PHE A 184 -12.14 -27.97 -6.64
N LYS A 185 -12.56 -27.95 -7.92
CA LYS A 185 -13.08 -26.74 -8.58
C LYS A 185 -14.27 -26.17 -7.80
N ILE A 186 -15.28 -27.00 -7.54
CA ILE A 186 -16.50 -26.62 -6.80
C ILE A 186 -16.14 -26.11 -5.41
N GLU A 187 -15.29 -26.82 -4.68
CA GLU A 187 -14.90 -26.40 -3.32
C GLU A 187 -14.11 -25.09 -3.32
N LEU A 188 -13.22 -24.88 -4.29
CA LEU A 188 -12.45 -23.63 -4.44
C LEU A 188 -13.36 -22.43 -4.68
N GLU A 189 -14.34 -22.56 -5.60
CA GLU A 189 -15.31 -21.50 -5.85
C GLU A 189 -16.15 -21.22 -4.60
N ASP A 190 -16.62 -22.25 -3.89
CA ASP A 190 -17.36 -22.09 -2.64
C ASP A 190 -16.55 -21.38 -1.55
N VAL A 191 -15.25 -21.69 -1.42
CA VAL A 191 -14.33 -21.00 -0.51
C VAL A 191 -14.23 -19.52 -0.87
N LEU A 192 -14.02 -19.19 -2.15
CA LEU A 192 -13.89 -17.80 -2.60
C LEU A 192 -15.21 -17.03 -2.49
N VAL A 193 -16.36 -17.63 -2.80
CA VAL A 193 -17.66 -17.00 -2.59
C VAL A 193 -17.92 -16.75 -1.10
N THR A 194 -17.53 -17.68 -0.24
CA THR A 194 -17.64 -17.53 1.22
C THR A 194 -16.77 -16.37 1.73
N TYR A 195 -15.55 -16.24 1.22
CA TYR A 195 -14.65 -15.14 1.57
C TYR A 195 -15.28 -13.79 1.22
N LEU A 196 -15.83 -13.66 0.01
CA LEU A 196 -16.50 -12.46 -0.44
C LEU A 196 -17.74 -12.13 0.42
N LYS A 197 -18.58 -13.13 0.74
CA LYS A 197 -19.74 -12.96 1.64
C LYS A 197 -19.36 -12.42 3.02
N HIS A 198 -18.18 -12.78 3.52
CA HIS A 198 -17.65 -12.31 4.79
C HIS A 198 -16.76 -11.07 4.68
N ARG A 199 -16.71 -10.43 3.50
CA ARG A 199 -15.84 -9.28 3.22
C ARG A 199 -14.38 -9.56 3.56
N ARG A 200 -13.90 -10.74 3.18
CA ARG A 200 -12.50 -11.16 3.32
C ARG A 200 -11.82 -11.25 1.98
N LEU A 201 -10.55 -10.86 1.95
CA LEU A 201 -9.71 -10.95 0.78
C LEU A 201 -8.98 -12.31 0.74
N PRO A 202 -9.12 -13.09 -0.34
CA PRO A 202 -8.29 -14.27 -0.56
C PRO A 202 -6.85 -13.84 -0.86
N ASN A 203 -5.89 -14.72 -0.59
CA ASN A 203 -4.52 -14.53 -1.04
C ASN A 203 -4.49 -14.48 -2.58
N PHE A 204 -3.60 -13.64 -3.14
CA PHE A 204 -3.30 -13.58 -4.56
C PHE A 204 -3.14 -14.96 -5.22
N VAL A 205 -2.42 -15.90 -4.58
CA VAL A 205 -2.18 -17.25 -5.12
C VAL A 205 -3.49 -18.03 -5.32
N LEU A 206 -4.42 -17.94 -4.36
CA LEU A 206 -5.69 -18.66 -4.43
C LEU A 206 -6.57 -18.14 -5.57
N LEU A 207 -6.55 -16.82 -5.78
CA LEU A 207 -7.25 -16.22 -6.93
C LEU A 207 -6.57 -16.56 -8.25
N ALA A 208 -5.23 -16.58 -8.31
CA ALA A 208 -4.50 -16.97 -9.51
C ALA A 208 -4.86 -18.40 -9.95
N ILE A 209 -4.84 -19.36 -9.00
CA ILE A 209 -5.29 -20.74 -9.23
C ILE A 209 -6.72 -20.78 -9.73
N TYR A 210 -7.63 -20.03 -9.10
CA TYR A 210 -9.02 -19.96 -9.53
C TYR A 210 -9.14 -19.43 -10.96
N THR A 211 -8.43 -18.35 -11.31
CA THR A 211 -8.45 -17.80 -12.66
C THR A 211 -7.84 -18.74 -13.69
N GLU A 212 -6.81 -19.52 -13.34
CA GLU A 212 -6.22 -20.51 -14.24
C GLU A 212 -7.15 -21.71 -14.49
N ILE A 213 -7.92 -22.14 -13.49
CA ILE A 213 -8.89 -23.24 -13.62
C ILE A 213 -10.12 -22.83 -14.43
N TYR A 214 -10.67 -21.65 -14.12
CA TYR A 214 -11.97 -21.22 -14.63
C TYR A 214 -11.85 -20.33 -15.88
N GLY A 215 -10.66 -19.83 -16.20
CA GLY A 215 -10.44 -18.94 -17.33
C GLY A 215 -11.46 -17.80 -17.38
N SER A 216 -12.19 -17.70 -18.49
CA SER A 216 -13.23 -16.71 -18.71
C SER A 216 -14.33 -16.71 -17.65
N ASP A 217 -14.71 -17.87 -17.13
CA ASP A 217 -15.81 -18.00 -16.16
C ASP A 217 -15.44 -17.39 -14.80
N GLY A 218 -14.14 -17.31 -14.50
CA GLY A 218 -13.62 -16.70 -13.29
C GLY A 218 -13.79 -15.18 -13.24
N LEU A 219 -14.01 -14.52 -14.38
CA LEU A 219 -14.11 -13.06 -14.47
C LEU A 219 -15.28 -12.51 -13.64
N ARG A 220 -16.39 -13.25 -13.54
CA ARG A 220 -17.55 -12.86 -12.73
C ARG A 220 -17.15 -12.61 -11.28
N LEU A 221 -16.52 -13.60 -10.65
CA LEU A 221 -16.14 -13.53 -9.24
C LEU A 221 -15.04 -12.48 -9.01
N ILE A 222 -14.08 -12.37 -9.92
CA ILE A 222 -13.03 -11.33 -9.87
C ILE A 222 -13.64 -9.92 -9.89
N ASN A 223 -14.64 -9.68 -10.74
CA ASN A 223 -15.32 -8.38 -10.81
C ASN A 223 -16.06 -8.05 -9.51
N GLU A 224 -16.73 -9.03 -8.89
CA GLU A 224 -17.38 -8.84 -7.59
C GLU A 224 -16.35 -8.50 -6.50
N TYR A 225 -15.19 -9.16 -6.51
CA TYR A 225 -14.08 -8.81 -5.61
C TYR A 225 -13.54 -7.40 -5.83
N ILE A 226 -13.35 -6.97 -7.08
CA ILE A 226 -12.87 -5.60 -7.39
C ILE A 226 -13.90 -4.56 -6.94
N GLN A 227 -15.19 -4.87 -7.06
CA GLN A 227 -16.26 -3.99 -6.59
C GLN A 227 -16.26 -3.84 -5.07
N GLU A 228 -16.12 -4.94 -4.33
CA GLU A 228 -16.08 -4.90 -2.86
C GLU A 228 -14.76 -4.30 -2.33
N PHE A 229 -13.64 -4.55 -3.03
CA PHE A 229 -12.30 -4.13 -2.62
C PHE A 229 -11.57 -3.31 -3.69
N PRO A 230 -12.08 -2.11 -4.03
CA PRO A 230 -11.58 -1.34 -5.17
C PRO A 230 -10.14 -0.86 -5.02
N LYS A 231 -9.57 -0.87 -3.81
CA LYS A 231 -8.19 -0.42 -3.54
C LYS A 231 -7.14 -1.53 -3.58
N ILE A 232 -7.53 -2.78 -3.86
CA ILE A 232 -6.61 -3.90 -3.84
C ILE A 232 -6.06 -4.13 -5.24
N PHE A 233 -4.76 -3.89 -5.42
CA PHE A 233 -4.12 -3.91 -6.74
C PHE A 233 -4.07 -5.32 -7.36
N TYR A 234 -3.80 -6.36 -6.56
CA TYR A 234 -3.60 -7.71 -7.10
C TYR A 234 -4.88 -8.33 -7.69
N LEU A 235 -6.07 -7.83 -7.32
CA LEU A 235 -7.34 -8.25 -7.96
C LEU A 235 -7.36 -7.84 -9.44
N ARG A 236 -6.83 -6.65 -9.76
CA ARG A 236 -6.70 -6.15 -11.13
C ARG A 236 -5.63 -6.89 -11.91
N ILE A 237 -4.53 -7.26 -11.25
CA ILE A 237 -3.50 -8.11 -11.87
C ILE A 237 -4.12 -9.41 -12.39
N ASN A 238 -4.95 -10.09 -11.59
CA ASN A 238 -5.65 -11.31 -12.02
C ASN A 238 -6.59 -11.03 -13.21
N ARG A 239 -7.34 -9.93 -13.20
CA ARG A 239 -8.21 -9.53 -14.32
C ARG A 239 -7.41 -9.23 -15.60
N ILE A 240 -6.26 -8.57 -15.49
CA ILE A 240 -5.36 -8.30 -16.61
C ILE A 240 -4.79 -9.61 -17.17
N PHE A 241 -4.33 -10.54 -16.32
CA PHE A 241 -3.84 -11.84 -16.80
C PHE A 241 -4.91 -12.63 -17.53
N LEU A 242 -6.15 -12.64 -17.03
CA LEU A 242 -7.28 -13.22 -17.76
C LEU A 242 -7.49 -12.58 -19.13
N HIS A 243 -7.32 -11.25 -19.25
CA HIS A 243 -7.39 -10.58 -20.56
C HIS A 243 -6.28 -11.05 -21.51
N ILE A 244 -5.04 -11.12 -21.03
CA ILE A 244 -3.89 -11.50 -21.84
C ILE A 244 -4.03 -12.95 -22.32
N GLN A 245 -4.55 -13.85 -21.48
CA GLN A 245 -4.77 -15.25 -21.81
C GLN A 245 -5.99 -15.46 -22.73
N HIS A 246 -6.98 -14.60 -22.61
CA HIS A 246 -8.24 -14.69 -23.34
C HIS A 246 -8.64 -13.32 -23.90
N GLU A 247 -8.01 -12.98 -25.03
CA GLU A 247 -8.31 -11.75 -25.78
C GLU A 247 -9.82 -11.62 -26.00
N SER A 248 -10.36 -10.39 -25.91
CA SER A 248 -11.78 -9.99 -26.06
C SER A 248 -12.72 -10.08 -24.85
N LEU A 249 -12.31 -10.64 -23.71
CA LEU A 249 -13.21 -10.77 -22.54
C LEU A 249 -13.42 -9.47 -21.74
N ILE A 250 -12.45 -8.56 -21.79
CA ILE A 250 -12.46 -7.32 -21.00
C ILE A 250 -12.45 -6.14 -21.97
N PRO A 251 -13.42 -5.20 -21.85
CA PRO A 251 -13.45 -4.01 -22.69
C PRO A 251 -12.12 -3.25 -22.63
N PRO A 252 -11.59 -2.74 -23.76
CA PRO A 252 -10.28 -2.08 -23.78
C PRO A 252 -10.13 -0.94 -22.76
N ASN A 253 -11.19 -0.16 -22.55
CA ASN A 253 -11.22 0.91 -21.56
C ASN A 253 -11.14 0.41 -20.11
N VAL A 254 -11.68 -0.78 -19.81
CA VAL A 254 -11.58 -1.39 -18.48
C VAL A 254 -10.17 -1.94 -18.25
N LEU A 255 -9.57 -2.55 -19.28
CA LEU A 255 -8.19 -3.02 -19.23
C LEU A 255 -7.22 -1.86 -19.00
N GLU A 256 -7.37 -0.79 -19.78
CA GLU A 256 -6.57 0.42 -19.63
C GLU A 256 -6.69 0.99 -18.21
N ASP A 257 -7.92 1.15 -17.69
CA ASP A 257 -8.15 1.63 -16.32
C ASP A 257 -7.47 0.75 -15.27
N ASP A 258 -7.49 -0.58 -15.45
CA ASP A 258 -6.81 -1.49 -14.55
C ASP A 258 -5.29 -1.31 -14.56
N ILE A 259 -4.69 -1.28 -15.75
CA ILE A 259 -3.24 -1.11 -15.93
C ILE A 259 -2.79 0.20 -15.27
N LEU A 260 -3.50 1.30 -15.53
CA LEU A 260 -3.17 2.62 -14.97
C LEU A 260 -3.32 2.65 -13.46
N LYS A 261 -4.38 2.04 -12.90
CA LYS A 261 -4.62 1.99 -11.46
C LYS A 261 -3.59 1.16 -10.69
N LEU A 262 -2.86 0.24 -11.33
CA LEU A 262 -1.81 -0.53 -10.64
C LEU A 262 -0.73 0.37 -10.03
N VAL A 263 -0.36 1.45 -10.71
CA VAL A 263 0.69 2.37 -10.23
C VAL A 263 0.34 2.99 -8.87
N PRO A 264 -0.75 3.77 -8.72
CA PRO A 264 -1.10 4.37 -7.44
C PRO A 264 -1.54 3.32 -6.41
N LEU A 265 -2.21 2.22 -6.80
CA LEU A 265 -2.67 1.21 -5.85
C LEU A 265 -1.53 0.36 -5.27
N SER A 266 -0.42 0.20 -6.00
CA SER A 266 0.79 -0.45 -5.48
C SER A 266 1.67 0.49 -4.65
N SER A 267 1.20 1.72 -4.38
CA SER A 267 1.98 2.78 -3.75
C SER A 267 3.24 3.13 -4.54
N TYR A 268 3.12 3.19 -5.88
CA TYR A 268 4.20 3.58 -6.79
C TYR A 268 5.44 2.65 -6.70
N SER A 269 5.20 1.35 -6.56
CA SER A 269 6.28 0.36 -6.56
C SER A 269 7.00 0.30 -7.91
N LEU A 270 8.32 0.05 -7.92
CA LEU A 270 9.10 -0.12 -9.16
C LEU A 270 8.49 -1.17 -10.10
N ALA A 271 8.07 -2.32 -9.55
CA ALA A 271 7.45 -3.39 -10.32
C ALA A 271 6.16 -2.94 -11.04
N SER A 272 5.36 -2.04 -10.45
CA SER A 272 4.16 -1.53 -11.11
C SER A 272 4.45 -0.66 -12.34
N PHE A 273 5.57 0.07 -12.32
CA PHE A 273 6.02 0.86 -13.47
C PHE A 273 6.53 -0.02 -14.60
N ASP A 274 7.32 -1.06 -14.27
CA ASP A 274 7.79 -2.01 -15.28
C ASP A 274 6.61 -2.78 -15.88
N PHE A 275 5.62 -3.17 -15.07
CA PHE A 275 4.40 -3.81 -15.54
C PHE A 275 3.57 -2.89 -16.44
N LEU A 276 3.36 -1.62 -16.05
CA LEU A 276 2.73 -0.60 -16.89
C LEU A 276 3.46 -0.47 -18.24
N TRP A 277 4.79 -0.42 -18.21
CA TRP A 277 5.59 -0.25 -19.43
C TRP A 277 5.51 -1.46 -20.36
N CYS A 278 5.49 -2.68 -19.81
CA CYS A 278 5.29 -3.91 -20.58
C CYS A 278 3.94 -3.93 -21.30
N LEU A 279 2.90 -3.32 -20.73
CA LEU A 279 1.54 -3.30 -21.27
C LEU A 279 1.14 -1.96 -21.89
N LYS A 280 2.11 -1.06 -22.17
CA LYS A 280 1.84 0.29 -22.66
C LYS A 280 1.06 0.32 -23.99
N SER A 281 1.14 -0.74 -24.80
CA SER A 281 0.37 -0.88 -26.03
C SER A 281 -1.14 -0.93 -25.81
N HIS A 282 -1.59 -1.25 -24.60
CA HIS A 282 -3.00 -1.27 -24.20
C HIS A 282 -3.46 0.05 -23.56
N VAL A 283 -2.59 1.06 -23.49
CA VAL A 283 -2.86 2.35 -22.83
C VAL A 283 -2.77 3.47 -23.86
N GLY A 284 -3.74 4.38 -23.87
CA GLY A 284 -3.70 5.56 -24.71
C GLY A 284 -2.53 6.47 -24.33
N THR A 285 -1.87 7.07 -25.33
CA THR A 285 -0.71 7.96 -25.14
C THR A 285 -0.98 9.06 -24.12
N GLU A 286 -2.16 9.70 -24.19
CA GLU A 286 -2.58 10.73 -23.24
C GLU A 286 -2.63 10.20 -21.80
N ASN A 287 -3.34 9.10 -21.56
CA ASN A 287 -3.49 8.53 -20.22
C ASN A 287 -2.15 8.01 -19.66
N LEU A 288 -1.29 7.47 -20.51
CA LEU A 288 0.06 7.05 -20.14
C LEU A 288 0.91 8.24 -19.66
N ILE A 289 0.93 9.32 -20.45
CA ILE A 289 1.69 10.55 -20.11
C ILE A 289 1.13 11.16 -18.82
N CYS A 290 -0.19 11.28 -18.68
CA CYS A 290 -0.85 11.78 -17.46
C CYS A 290 -0.47 10.96 -16.23
N THR A 291 -0.54 9.63 -16.32
CA THR A 291 -0.25 8.73 -15.18
C THR A 291 1.21 8.80 -14.76
N LEU A 292 2.14 8.84 -15.73
CA LEU A 292 3.57 8.97 -15.45
C LEU A 292 3.92 10.35 -14.89
N PHE A 293 3.24 11.40 -15.34
CA PHE A 293 3.37 12.74 -14.78
C PHE A 293 2.91 12.79 -13.31
N ASP A 294 1.73 12.26 -13.00
CA ASP A 294 1.21 12.20 -11.63
C ASP A 294 2.14 11.39 -10.71
N ALA A 295 2.65 10.26 -11.21
CA ALA A 295 3.63 9.46 -10.51
C ALA A 295 4.94 10.21 -10.25
N MET A 296 5.46 10.94 -11.24
CA MET A 296 6.68 11.73 -11.11
C MET A 296 6.53 12.82 -10.04
N VAL A 297 5.34 13.43 -9.95
CA VAL A 297 5.02 14.41 -8.90
C VAL A 297 4.89 13.75 -7.53
N ALA A 298 4.33 12.55 -7.45
CA ALA A 298 4.13 11.81 -6.21
C ALA A 298 5.44 11.21 -5.63
N VAL A 299 6.29 10.65 -6.48
CA VAL A 299 7.56 9.99 -6.12
C VAL A 299 8.75 10.56 -6.92
N PRO A 300 9.08 11.86 -6.76
CA PRO A 300 10.12 12.54 -7.55
C PRO A 300 11.54 12.00 -7.33
N HIS A 301 11.73 11.16 -6.31
CA HIS A 301 13.02 10.52 -6.04
C HIS A 301 13.25 9.24 -6.86
N LEU A 302 12.23 8.71 -7.54
CA LEU A 302 12.34 7.45 -8.27
C LEU A 302 12.77 7.68 -9.72
N LYS A 303 14.07 7.46 -10.02
CA LYS A 303 14.66 7.65 -11.36
C LYS A 303 13.86 6.99 -12.48
N ARG A 304 13.39 5.77 -12.25
CA ARG A 304 12.61 4.99 -13.23
C ARG A 304 11.37 5.73 -13.73
N VAL A 305 10.69 6.50 -12.88
CA VAL A 305 9.50 7.25 -13.28
C VAL A 305 9.85 8.38 -14.24
N TRP A 306 10.95 9.09 -13.97
CA TRP A 306 11.44 10.14 -14.85
C TRP A 306 11.87 9.59 -16.22
N GLU A 307 12.56 8.45 -16.22
CA GLU A 307 12.95 7.73 -17.44
C GLU A 307 11.74 7.38 -18.31
N LEU A 308 10.74 6.75 -17.70
CA LEU A 308 9.53 6.33 -18.41
C LEU A 308 8.70 7.52 -18.89
N PHE A 309 8.58 8.57 -18.08
CA PHE A 309 7.87 9.80 -18.48
C PHE A 309 8.54 10.46 -19.68
N PHE A 310 9.87 10.66 -19.63
CA PHE A 310 10.61 11.21 -20.75
C PHE A 310 10.47 10.35 -22.00
N THR A 311 10.58 9.03 -21.87
CA THR A 311 10.44 8.10 -23.00
C THR A 311 9.02 8.14 -23.58
N ALA A 312 7.98 8.20 -22.76
CA ALA A 312 6.60 8.33 -23.21
C ALA A 312 6.34 9.63 -23.97
N LEU A 313 7.00 10.74 -23.58
CA LEU A 313 6.91 12.00 -24.32
C LEU A 313 7.58 11.90 -25.70
N VAL A 314 8.78 11.33 -25.76
CA VAL A 314 9.51 11.13 -27.04
C VAL A 314 8.71 10.21 -27.97
N GLU A 315 8.28 9.05 -27.49
CA GLU A 315 7.46 8.13 -28.28
C GLU A 315 6.11 8.76 -28.67
N GLY A 316 5.51 9.54 -27.78
CA GLY A 316 4.29 10.31 -28.07
C GLY A 316 4.50 11.29 -29.22
N VAL A 317 5.60 12.04 -29.22
CA VAL A 317 5.94 12.98 -30.31
C VAL A 317 6.16 12.22 -31.62
N GLN A 318 6.85 11.09 -31.58
CA GLN A 318 7.12 10.28 -32.78
C GLN A 318 5.83 9.68 -33.38
N THR A 319 4.87 9.30 -32.54
CA THR A 319 3.64 8.61 -32.98
C THR A 319 2.47 9.55 -33.27
N LYS A 320 2.33 10.64 -32.51
CA LYS A 320 1.19 11.58 -32.58
C LYS A 320 1.56 12.96 -33.09
N GLY A 321 2.85 13.27 -33.15
CA GLY A 321 3.34 14.59 -33.51
C GLY A 321 3.37 15.57 -32.33
N TRP A 322 4.10 16.65 -32.54
CA TRP A 322 4.34 17.69 -31.54
C TRP A 322 3.06 18.36 -31.03
N ASP A 323 2.15 18.73 -31.93
CA ASP A 323 0.95 19.50 -31.59
C ASP A 323 -0.01 18.72 -30.67
N GLU A 324 -0.06 17.39 -30.78
CA GLU A 324 -0.94 16.55 -29.96
C GLU A 324 -0.35 16.35 -28.56
N VAL A 325 0.95 16.10 -28.46
CA VAL A 325 1.64 16.02 -27.16
C VAL A 325 1.58 17.35 -26.42
N GLU A 326 1.72 18.48 -27.12
CA GLU A 326 1.59 19.81 -26.53
C GLU A 326 0.21 20.03 -25.91
N LYS A 327 -0.87 19.63 -26.59
CA LYS A 327 -2.25 19.72 -26.04
C LYS A 327 -2.46 18.84 -24.81
N ILE A 328 -1.90 17.62 -24.81
CA ILE A 328 -1.95 16.74 -23.63
C ILE A 328 -1.28 17.44 -22.44
N ILE A 329 -0.12 18.04 -22.64
CA ILE A 329 0.61 18.77 -21.60
C ILE A 329 -0.17 19.99 -21.13
N GLU A 330 -0.74 20.78 -22.05
CA GLU A 330 -1.58 21.93 -21.67
C GLU A 330 -2.76 21.50 -20.80
N THR A 331 -3.37 20.35 -21.11
CA THR A 331 -4.48 19.77 -20.34
C THR A 331 -4.02 19.35 -18.94
N ILE A 332 -2.89 18.63 -18.84
CA ILE A 332 -2.27 18.26 -17.56
C ILE A 332 -1.97 19.52 -16.73
N LEU A 333 -1.35 20.53 -17.34
CA LEU A 333 -0.94 21.74 -16.67
C LEU A 333 -2.13 22.61 -16.24
N ALA A 334 -3.23 22.63 -17.01
CA ALA A 334 -4.45 23.32 -16.66
C ALA A 334 -5.16 22.69 -15.44
N GLY A 335 -5.07 21.36 -15.30
CA GLY A 335 -5.57 20.63 -14.12
C GLY A 335 -4.63 20.66 -12.90
N SER A 336 -3.36 21.05 -13.11
CA SER A 336 -2.32 21.01 -12.08
C SER A 336 -2.32 22.25 -11.17
N THR A 337 -2.19 22.05 -9.85
CA THR A 337 -2.05 23.15 -8.88
C THR A 337 -0.64 23.78 -8.94
N ALA A 338 -0.51 25.03 -8.48
CA ALA A 338 0.76 25.79 -8.39
C ALA A 338 1.95 25.02 -7.74
N ARG A 339 1.65 23.95 -6.99
CA ARG A 339 2.61 23.04 -6.37
C ARG A 339 3.52 22.33 -7.38
N ILE A 340 3.00 22.08 -8.59
CA ILE A 340 3.75 21.42 -9.68
C ILE A 340 4.83 22.34 -10.23
N TYR A 341 4.50 23.59 -10.56
CA TYR A 341 5.51 24.59 -10.97
C TYR A 341 6.58 24.81 -9.91
N ASN A 342 6.18 24.80 -8.63
CA ASN A 342 7.12 24.95 -7.52
C ASN A 342 8.16 23.84 -7.49
N ASN A 343 7.83 22.58 -7.82
CA ASN A 343 8.78 21.46 -7.88
C ASN A 343 9.85 21.62 -8.98
N PHE A 344 9.55 22.42 -10.02
CA PHE A 344 10.47 22.69 -11.12
C PHE A 344 11.27 23.99 -10.96
N THR A 345 11.25 24.60 -9.76
CA THR A 345 12.12 25.71 -9.39
C THR A 345 13.37 25.21 -8.66
N PRO A 346 14.47 25.99 -8.60
CA PRO A 346 15.64 25.62 -7.79
C PRO A 346 15.29 25.29 -6.33
N MET A 347 14.34 26.03 -5.74
CA MET A 347 13.84 25.79 -4.38
C MET A 347 13.01 24.50 -4.31
N GLY A 348 12.21 24.22 -5.34
CA GLY A 348 11.47 22.98 -5.51
C GLY A 348 12.33 21.74 -5.60
N CYS A 349 13.38 21.78 -6.42
CA CYS A 349 14.34 20.68 -6.53
C CYS A 349 14.97 20.31 -5.19
N ILE A 350 15.31 21.33 -4.39
CA ILE A 350 15.87 21.16 -3.05
C ILE A 350 14.81 20.55 -2.11
N LEU A 351 13.56 21.03 -2.15
CA LEU A 351 12.47 20.54 -1.31
C LEU A 351 11.99 19.13 -1.71
N ALA A 352 12.03 18.79 -3.00
CA ALA A 352 11.65 17.49 -3.55
C ALA A 352 12.77 16.44 -3.42
N LYS A 353 13.97 16.86 -2.96
CA LYS A 353 15.17 16.00 -2.82
C LYS A 353 15.45 15.16 -4.08
N ILE A 354 15.37 15.78 -5.26
CA ILE A 354 15.60 15.06 -6.53
C ILE A 354 17.03 14.49 -6.51
N PRO A 355 17.19 13.17 -6.60
CA PRO A 355 18.49 12.53 -6.61
C PRO A 355 19.35 12.96 -7.80
N LYS A 356 20.67 12.93 -7.63
CA LYS A 356 21.62 13.38 -8.66
C LYS A 356 21.48 12.57 -9.96
N ASP A 357 21.18 11.28 -9.85
CA ASP A 357 20.93 10.37 -10.96
C ASP A 357 19.60 10.63 -11.70
N CYS A 358 18.65 11.36 -11.08
CA CYS A 358 17.43 11.84 -11.75
C CYS A 358 17.65 13.17 -12.49
N THR A 359 18.76 13.86 -12.27
CA THR A 359 18.97 15.25 -12.73
C THR A 359 18.91 15.38 -14.25
N LEU A 360 19.44 14.41 -15.00
CA LEU A 360 19.38 14.42 -16.47
C LEU A 360 17.93 14.45 -16.98
N TYR A 361 17.11 13.50 -16.52
CA TYR A 361 15.72 13.39 -16.93
C TYR A 361 14.87 14.55 -16.42
N TYR A 362 15.16 15.04 -15.23
CA TYR A 362 14.56 16.27 -14.72
C TYR A 362 14.87 17.45 -15.65
N LEU A 363 16.12 17.66 -16.05
CA LEU A 363 16.50 18.74 -16.96
C LEU A 363 15.94 18.57 -18.37
N ALA A 364 15.74 17.33 -18.81
CA ALA A 364 15.10 17.02 -20.09
C ALA A 364 13.58 17.29 -20.06
N THR A 365 12.92 17.07 -18.92
CA THR A 365 11.47 17.22 -18.75
C THR A 365 11.04 18.59 -18.23
N ALA A 366 11.93 19.34 -17.58
CA ALA A 366 11.65 20.68 -17.05
C ALA A 366 11.27 21.73 -18.12
N PRO A 367 11.92 21.79 -19.31
CA PRO A 367 11.52 22.72 -20.36
C PRO A 367 10.06 22.55 -20.80
N PHE A 368 9.52 21.33 -20.78
CA PHE A 368 8.10 21.10 -21.08
C PHE A 368 7.18 21.72 -20.05
N ILE A 369 7.44 21.44 -18.77
CA ILE A 369 6.55 21.79 -17.67
C ILE A 369 6.57 23.31 -17.45
N LEU A 370 7.69 23.94 -17.80
CA LEU A 370 7.87 25.40 -17.77
C LEU A 370 7.44 26.10 -19.07
N LYS A 371 6.78 25.39 -20.00
CA LYS A 371 6.30 25.94 -21.29
C LYS A 371 7.41 26.53 -22.18
N ASN A 372 8.61 25.97 -22.13
CA ASN A 372 9.72 26.30 -23.03
C ASN A 372 9.87 25.22 -24.12
N MET A 373 8.87 25.16 -25.00
CA MET A 373 8.72 24.11 -26.01
C MET A 373 9.83 24.12 -27.08
N GLU A 374 10.39 25.28 -27.42
CA GLU A 374 11.51 25.35 -28.37
C GLU A 374 12.76 24.64 -27.83
N ARG A 375 13.10 24.88 -26.56
CA ARG A 375 14.24 24.22 -25.91
C ARG A 375 14.02 22.72 -25.75
N PHE A 376 12.79 22.27 -25.61
CA PHE A 376 12.51 20.84 -25.61
C PHE A 376 12.64 20.22 -27.01
N LYS A 377 12.14 20.86 -28.07
CA LYS A 377 12.35 20.40 -29.46
C LYS A 377 13.83 20.20 -29.76
N GLU A 378 14.68 21.12 -29.32
CA GLU A 378 16.14 20.98 -29.41
C GLU A 378 16.67 19.74 -28.67
N LEU A 379 16.17 19.47 -27.45
CA LEU A 379 16.61 18.32 -26.64
C LEU A 379 16.19 16.97 -27.22
N VAL A 380 15.00 16.83 -27.82
CA VAL A 380 14.58 15.57 -28.49
C VAL A 380 15.46 15.28 -29.69
N ASN A 381 15.68 16.30 -30.53
CA ASN A 381 16.47 16.16 -31.75
C ASN A 381 17.92 15.73 -31.45
N VAL A 382 18.44 16.07 -30.26
CA VAL A 382 19.76 15.63 -29.78
C VAL A 382 19.75 14.18 -29.28
N VAL A 383 18.61 13.66 -28.80
CA VAL A 383 18.46 12.28 -28.33
C VAL A 383 18.13 11.31 -29.47
N GLU A 384 17.62 11.80 -30.60
CA GLU A 384 17.41 11.04 -31.84
C GLU A 384 18.68 10.86 -32.70
N MET A 385 19.79 11.50 -32.32
CA MET A 385 21.15 11.29 -32.87
C MET A 385 21.96 10.34 -31.98
#